data_AF-A0A5E6NHQ3-F1
#
_entry.id   AF-A0A5E6NHQ3-F1
#
_cell.length_a   1.000
_cell.length_b   1.000
_cell.length_c   1.000
_cell.angle_alpha   90.00
_cell.angle_beta   90.00
_cell.angle_gamma   90.00
#
_symmetry.space_group_name_H-M   'P 1'
#
loop_
_entity.id
_entity.type
_entity.pdbx_description
1 polymer ?
#
loop_
_entity_poly.entity_id
_entity_poly.type
_entity_poly.pdbx_seq_one_letter_code
_entity_poly.pdbx_strand_id
1 'polypeptide(L)' 'MANKQQTLQEVFGFDSFRPLQEQAVDKILAGEDVLLILPTGGGKSLCYQLLHY' A
#
# COMPACT_ATOMS: atom_id res chain seq x y z
N MET A 1 -5.55 4.96 -14.63
CA MET A 1 -4.85 4.76 -13.36
C MET A 1 -5.86 4.13 -12.42
N ALA A 2 -5.65 2.87 -12.02
CA ALA A 2 -6.55 2.22 -11.09
C ALA A 2 -6.50 2.95 -9.74
N ASN A 3 -7.65 3.10 -9.10
CA ASN A 3 -7.73 3.70 -7.78
C ASN A 3 -7.04 2.75 -6.76
N LYS A 4 -6.20 3.25 -5.85
CA LYS A 4 -5.45 2.38 -4.90
C LYS A 4 -6.39 1.47 -4.08
N GLN A 5 -7.60 1.94 -3.76
CA GLN A 5 -8.64 1.13 -3.12
C GLN A 5 -9.20 0.04 -4.05
N GLN A 6 -9.36 0.35 -5.33
CA GLN A 6 -9.81 -0.62 -6.33
C GLN A 6 -8.77 -1.71 -6.53
N THR A 7 -7.50 -1.37 -6.71
CA THR A 7 -6.40 -2.34 -6.81
C THR A 7 -6.32 -3.22 -5.56
N LEU A 8 -6.43 -2.60 -4.37
CA LEU A 8 -6.42 -3.32 -3.10
C LEU A 8 -7.51 -4.40 -3.04
N GLN A 9 -8.71 -4.07 -3.51
CA GLN A 9 -9.85 -4.99 -3.50
C GLN A 9 -9.76 -6.03 -4.62
N GLU A 10 -9.59 -5.58 -5.87
CA GLU A 10 -9.71 -6.44 -7.06
C GLU A 10 -8.48 -7.33 -7.29
N VAL A 11 -7.29 -6.87 -6.93
CA VAL A 11 -6.03 -7.61 -7.14
C VAL A 11 -5.59 -8.33 -5.87
N PHE A 12 -5.67 -7.67 -4.73
CA PHE A 12 -5.16 -8.21 -3.46
C PHE A 12 -6.25 -8.81 -2.55
N GLY A 13 -7.54 -8.59 -2.86
CA GLY A 13 -8.65 -9.17 -2.11
C GLY A 13 -8.81 -8.62 -0.69
N PHE A 14 -8.32 -7.40 -0.42
CA PHE A 14 -8.45 -6.77 0.90
C PHE A 14 -9.47 -5.64 0.87
N ASP A 15 -10.34 -5.59 1.89
CA ASP A 15 -11.37 -4.55 2.01
C ASP A 15 -10.80 -3.21 2.49
N SER A 16 -9.67 -3.24 3.21
CA SER A 16 -9.05 -2.04 3.77
C SER A 16 -7.56 -2.22 4.00
N PHE A 17 -6.85 -1.10 4.00
CA PHE A 17 -5.45 -1.03 4.41
C PHE A 17 -5.33 -1.28 5.92
N ARG A 18 -4.27 -1.99 6.31
CA ARG A 18 -3.85 -2.04 7.71
C ARG A 18 -3.24 -0.70 8.14
N PRO A 19 -3.09 -0.45 9.45
CA PRO A 19 -2.47 0.78 9.94
C PRO A 19 -1.15 1.08 9.24
N LEU A 20 -0.94 2.36 8.93
CA LEU A 20 0.24 2.91 8.25
C LEU A 20 0.41 2.53 6.76
N GLN A 21 -0.24 1.46 6.26
CA GLN A 21 -0.09 1.06 4.85
C GLN A 21 -0.63 2.12 3.90
N GLU A 22 -1.83 2.63 4.16
CA GLU A 22 -2.46 3.64 3.28
C GLU A 22 -1.62 4.91 3.22
N GLN A 23 -1.17 5.41 4.38
CA GLN A 23 -0.32 6.59 4.46
C GLN A 23 1.03 6.38 3.75
N ALA A 24 1.62 5.19 3.86
CA ALA A 24 2.87 4.88 3.16
C ALA A 24 2.66 4.87 1.65
N VAL A 25 1.59 4.24 1.15
CA VAL A 25 1.22 4.24 -0.27
C VAL A 25 0.99 5.66 -0.77
N ASP A 26 0.26 6.49 -0.02
CA ASP A 26 -0.01 7.88 -0.41
C ASP A 26 1.26 8.71 -0.55
N LYS A 27 2.19 8.59 0.40
CA LYS A 27 3.48 9.27 0.33
C LYS A 27 4.31 8.80 -0.86
N ILE A 28 4.34 7.50 -1.13
CA ILE A 28 5.07 6.97 -2.30
C ILE A 28 4.43 7.47 -3.60
N LEU A 29 3.10 7.47 -3.72
CA LEU A 29 2.39 8.00 -4.88
C LEU A 29 2.60 9.51 -5.07
N ALA A 30 2.82 10.25 -3.98
CA ALA A 30 3.20 11.66 -4.00
C ALA A 30 4.68 11.90 -4.35
N GLY A 31 5.48 10.85 -4.51
CA GLY A 31 6.92 10.95 -4.81
C GLY A 31 7.78 11.32 -3.59
N GLU A 32 7.28 11.11 -2.38
CA GLU A 32 8.01 11.34 -1.13
C GLU A 32 8.85 10.13 -0.72
N ASP A 33 9.97 10.38 -0.04
CA ASP A 33 10.77 9.33 0.59
C ASP A 33 10.06 8.78 1.84
N VAL A 34 10.01 7.44 1.97
CA VAL A 34 9.32 6.75 3.07
C VAL A 34 10.22 5.72 3.74
N LEU A 35 10.42 5.86 5.06
CA LEU A 35 10.95 4.79 5.92
C LEU A 35 9.78 4.08 6.61
N LEU A 36 9.44 2.87 6.13
CA LEU A 36 8.35 2.06 6.68
C LEU A 36 8.89 0.95 7.59
N ILE A 37 8.59 1.04 8.90
CA ILE A 37 8.96 0.03 9.89
C ILE A 37 7.70 -0.72 10.31
N LEU A 38 7.60 -1.99 9.91
CA LEU A 38 6.52 -2.90 10.31
C LEU A 38 7.11 -4.26 10.70
N PRO A 39 6.50 -5.01 11.62
CA PRO A 39 6.93 -6.36 11.96
C PRO A 39 6.83 -7.32 10.77
N THR A 40 7.46 -8.50 10.87
CA THR A 40 7.23 -9.62 9.95
C THR A 40 5.74 -9.97 9.93
N GLY A 41 5.17 -10.22 8.74
CA GLY A 41 3.72 -10.41 8.57
C GLY A 41 2.87 -9.12 8.64
N GLY A 42 3.48 -7.97 8.93
CA GLY A 42 2.81 -6.67 9.01
C GLY A 42 2.32 -6.09 7.67
N GLY A 43 2.65 -6.73 6.54
CA GLY A 43 2.14 -6.31 5.22
C GLY A 43 2.95 -5.20 4.54
N LYS A 44 4.27 -5.11 4.79
CA LYS A 44 5.17 -4.19 4.07
C LYS A 44 5.09 -4.38 2.55
N SER A 45 4.94 -5.63 2.12
CA SER A 45 4.97 -6.00 0.70
C SER A 45 3.89 -5.35 -0.15
N LEU A 46 2.69 -5.22 0.42
CA LEU A 46 1.58 -4.55 -0.22
C LEU A 46 1.93 -3.11 -0.62
N CYS A 47 2.69 -2.39 0.22
CA CYS A 47 2.93 -0.95 0.04
C CYS A 47 3.78 -0.62 -1.20
N TYR A 48 4.62 -1.55 -1.66
CA TYR A 48 5.39 -1.39 -2.89
C TYR A 48 4.81 -2.18 -4.08
N GLN A 49 4.11 -3.29 -3.83
CA GLN A 49 3.47 -4.06 -4.90
C GLN A 49 2.28 -3.34 -5.53
N LEU A 50 1.51 -2.59 -4.74
CA LEU A 50 0.31 -1.88 -5.20
C LEU A 50 0.64 -0.83 -6.27
N LEU A 51 1.87 -0.29 -6.27
CA LEU A 51 2.34 0.73 -7.21
C LEU A 51 2.48 0.22 -8.66
N HIS A 52 2.47 -1.10 -8.87
CA HIS A 52 2.66 -1.72 -10.18
C HIS A 52 1.35 -2.00 -10.94
N TYR A 53 0.20 -1.63 -10.39
CA TYR A 53 -1.14 -1.90 -10.93
C TYR A 53 -1.93 -0.59 -11.05
#